data_AF-A0A9D2C812-F1
#
_entry.id   AF-A0A9D2C812-F1
#
_cell.length_a   1.000
_cell.length_b   1.000
_cell.length_c   1.000
_cell.angle_alpha   90.00
_cell.angle_beta   90.00
_cell.angle_gamma   90.00
#
_symmetry.space_group_name_H-M   'P 1'
#
loop_
_entity.id
_entity.type
_entity.pdbx_description
1 polymer ?
#
loop_
_entity_poly.entity_id
_entity_poly.type
_entity_poly.pdbx_seq_one_letter_code
_entity_poly.pdbx_strand_id
1 'polypeptide(L)' 'KAAELLEQTDLKVNEIMYLTGYRKSQHFTKLFKEKFGATPVEYRRKKQISMIEERK' A
#
# COMPACT_ATOMS: atom_id res chain seq x y z
N LYS A 1 -4.61 -1.73 -8.92
CA LYS A 1 -5.04 -2.82 -8.00
C LYS A 1 -4.39 -2.77 -6.62
N ALA A 2 -3.13 -3.20 -6.38
CA ALA A 2 -2.58 -3.19 -5.00
C ALA A 2 -2.54 -1.78 -4.36
N ALA A 3 -2.01 -0.78 -5.08
CA ALA A 3 -1.95 0.61 -4.62
C ALA A 3 -3.35 1.21 -4.41
N GLU A 4 -4.26 0.97 -5.34
CA GLU A 4 -5.66 1.38 -5.27
C GLU A 4 -6.38 0.84 -4.02
N LEU A 5 -6.20 -0.45 -3.70
CA LEU A 5 -6.75 -1.04 -2.47
C LEU A 5 -6.12 -0.43 -1.21
N LEU A 6 -4.84 -0.03 -1.26
CA LEU A 6 -4.19 0.65 -0.13
C LEU A 6 -4.75 2.06 0.12
N GLU A 7 -5.26 2.71 -0.93
CA GLU A 7 -5.82 4.07 -0.91
C GLU A 7 -7.31 4.10 -0.60
N GLN A 8 -8.07 3.16 -1.15
CA GLN A 8 -9.54 3.15 -1.09
C GLN A 8 -10.08 2.31 0.07
N THR A 9 -9.25 1.48 0.71
CA THR A 9 -9.68 0.55 1.75
C THR A 9 -8.77 0.54 2.96
N ASP A 10 -9.35 0.18 4.11
CA ASP A 10 -8.64 -0.01 5.38
C ASP A 10 -8.07 -1.44 5.55
N LEU A 11 -8.15 -2.28 4.50
CA LEU A 11 -7.66 -3.65 4.54
C LEU A 11 -6.18 -3.71 4.95
N LYS A 12 -5.78 -4.71 5.72
CA LYS A 12 -4.37 -4.86 6.09
C LYS A 12 -3.53 -5.15 4.85
N VAL A 13 -2.27 -4.73 4.87
CA VAL A 13 -1.32 -4.99 3.76
C VAL A 13 -1.25 -6.48 3.40
N ASN A 14 -1.34 -7.36 4.40
CA ASN A 14 -1.38 -8.81 4.18
C ASN A 14 -2.65 -9.25 3.43
N GLU A 15 -3.81 -8.69 3.73
CA GLU A 15 -5.07 -9.00 3.03
C GLU A 15 -4.99 -8.55 1.56
N ILE A 16 -4.49 -7.33 1.33
CA ILE A 16 -4.26 -6.80 -0.02
C ILE A 16 -3.25 -7.65 -0.80
N MET A 17 -2.19 -8.12 -0.14
CA MET A 17 -1.22 -9.05 -0.73
C MET A 17 -1.91 -10.33 -1.20
N TYR A 18 -2.74 -10.96 -0.35
CA TYR A 18 -3.47 -12.17 -0.73
C TYR A 18 -4.49 -11.91 -1.86
N LEU A 19 -5.24 -10.80 -1.80
CA LEU A 19 -6.19 -10.39 -2.84
C LEU A 19 -5.55 -10.10 -4.19
N THR A 20 -4.26 -9.78 -4.20
CA THR A 20 -3.50 -9.50 -5.42
C THR A 20 -2.71 -10.71 -5.93
N GLY A 21 -2.90 -11.88 -5.31
CA GLY A 21 -2.32 -13.15 -5.74
C GLY A 21 -0.94 -13.46 -5.16
N TYR A 22 -0.44 -12.64 -4.24
CA TYR A 22 0.85 -12.86 -3.60
C TYR A 22 0.71 -13.70 -2.33
N ARG A 23 1.61 -14.66 -2.14
CA ARG A 23 1.64 -15.54 -0.96
C ARG A 23 2.74 -15.19 0.05
N LYS A 24 3.71 -14.36 -0.35
CA LYS A 24 4.88 -14.00 0.46
C LYS A 24 4.99 -12.48 0.59
N SER A 25 4.97 -11.99 1.82
CA SER A 25 5.01 -10.56 2.15
C SER A 25 6.29 -9.87 1.72
N GLN A 26 7.44 -10.53 1.86
CA GLN A 26 8.74 -10.01 1.44
C GLN A 26 8.79 -9.79 -0.08
N HIS A 27 8.29 -10.75 -0.87
CA HIS A 27 8.27 -10.65 -2.32
C HIS A 27 7.33 -9.53 -2.78
N PHE A 28 6.13 -9.49 -2.21
CA PHE A 28 5.16 -8.42 -2.47
C PHE A 28 5.73 -7.03 -2.13
N THR A 29 6.34 -6.88 -0.95
CA THR A 29 6.89 -5.61 -0.48
C THR A 29 8.05 -5.16 -1.35
N LYS A 30 8.94 -6.07 -1.75
CA LYS A 30 10.06 -5.78 -2.64
C LYS A 30 9.55 -5.26 -3.99
N LEU A 31 8.67 -6.01 -4.65
CA LEU A 31 8.11 -5.61 -5.96
C LEU A 31 7.30 -4.31 -5.87
N PHE A 32 6.54 -4.14 -4.79
CA PHE A 32 5.78 -2.92 -4.57
C PHE A 32 6.72 -1.71 -4.40
N LYS A 33 7.79 -1.86 -3.62
CA LYS A 33 8.80 -0.82 -3.44
C LYS A 33 9.57 -0.52 -4.72
N GLU A 34 9.93 -1.53 -5.50
CA GLU A 34 10.57 -1.35 -6.81
C GLU A 34 9.66 -0.59 -7.79
N LYS A 35 8.34 -0.82 -7.73
CA LYS A 35 7.36 -0.19 -8.61
C LYS A 35 6.94 1.23 -8.17
N PHE A 36 6.79 1.47 -6.87
CA PHE A 36 6.22 2.71 -6.32
C PHE A 36 7.21 3.54 -5.49
N GLY A 37 8.45 3.07 -5.34
CA GLY A 37 9.50 3.75 -4.56
C GLY A 37 9.32 3.73 -3.04
N ALA A 38 8.26 3.08 -2.53
CA ALA A 38 7.93 3.00 -1.11
C ALA A 38 7.31 1.64 -0.77
N THR A 39 7.44 1.19 0.48
CA THR A 39 6.74 -0.01 0.94
C THR A 39 5.22 0.22 0.96
N PRO A 40 4.39 -0.84 0.88
CA PRO A 40 2.93 -0.70 0.97
C PRO A 40 2.44 0.09 2.19
N VAL A 41 3.11 -0.08 3.33
CA VAL A 41 2.80 0.61 4.60
C VAL A 41 3.14 2.09 4.49
N GLU A 42 4.35 2.42 4.01
CA GLU A 42 4.77 3.81 3.80
C GLU A 42 3.89 4.51 2.77
N TYR A 43 3.50 3.81 1.71
CA TYR A 43 2.62 4.33 0.66
C TYR A 43 1.26 4.74 1.24
N ARG A 44 0.63 3.87 2.03
CA ARG A 44 -0.61 4.18 2.75
C ARG A 44 -0.44 5.38 3.68
N ARG A 45 0.62 5.38 4.48
CA ARG A 45 0.88 6.45 5.46
C ARG A 45 1.09 7.80 4.77
N LYS A 46 1.85 7.84 3.68
CA LYS A 46 2.06 9.07 2.89
C LYS A 46 0.74 9.64 2.37
N LYS A 47 -0.16 8.78 1.87
CA LYS A 47 -1.47 9.22 1.39
C LYS A 47 -2.38 9.74 2.50
N GLN A 48 -2.37 9.11 3.66
CA GLN A 48 -3.11 9.60 4.83
C GLN A 48 -2.59 10.97 5.29
N ILE A 49 -1.27 11.18 5.30
CA ILE A 49 -0.67 12.47 5.65
C ILE A 49 -1.05 13.54 4.62
N SER A 50 -0.96 13.26 3.31
CA SER A 50 -1.33 14.26 2.28
C SER A 50 -2.79 14.70 2.36
N MET A 51 -3.72 13.78 2.71
CA MET A 51 -5.14 14.13 2.88
C MET A 51 -5.41 15.01 4.12
N ILE A 52 -4.56 14.92 5.15
CA ILE A 52 -4.67 15.76 6.34
C ILE A 52 -4.14 17.17 6.05
N GLU A 53 -3.07 17.29 5.25
CA GLU A 53 -2.47 18.57 4.85
C GLU A 53 -3.40 19.38 3.94
N GLU A 54 -4.12 18.74 3.00
CA GLU A 54 -5.08 19.43 2.11
C GLU A 54 -6.34 19.97 2.82
N ARG A 55 -6.58 19.57 4.07
CA ARG A 55 -7.73 20.00 4.88
C ARG A 55 -7.39 21.09 5.91
N LYS A 56 -6.15 21.55 5.94
CA LYS A 56 -5.69 22.69 6.75
C LYS A 56 -5.69 23.96 5.91
#